data_AF-A0A8C8T553-F1
#
_entry.id   AF-A0A8C8T553-F1
#
_cell.length_a   1.000
_cell.length_b   1.000
_cell.length_c   1.000
_cell.angle_alpha   90.00
_cell.angle_beta   90.00
_cell.angle_gamma   90.00
#
_symmetry.space_group_name_H-M   'P 1'
#
loop_
_entity.id
_entity.type
_entity.pdbx_description
1 polymer ?
#
loop_
_entity_poly.entity_id
_entity_poly.type
_entity_poly.pdbx_seq_one_letter_code
_entity_poly.pdbx_strand_id
1 'polypeptide(L)'
;MEKGFLKSKNEKGYSLKGKASVHSLNKVKQTKLTVGSLGLGLIIIQNGPYLQISHLINKGAAASDGILQPAHQRQRSRQRMGLL
;
A
#
# COMPACT_ATOMS: atom_id res chain seq x y z
N MET A 1 -4.44 37.70 -30.27
CA MET A 1 -3.38 36.69 -30.06
C MET A 1 -4.06 35.38 -29.65
N GLU A 2 -4.08 34.41 -30.56
CA GLU A 2 -4.58 33.05 -30.29
C GLU A 2 -3.71 32.34 -29.25
N LYS A 3 -4.34 31.52 -28.39
CA LYS A 3 -3.65 30.45 -27.66
C LYS A 3 -4.47 29.18 -27.78
N GLY A 4 -3.85 28.20 -28.41
CA GLY A 4 -4.46 27.00 -28.99
C GLY A 4 -5.10 26.05 -27.98
N PHE A 5 -6.11 25.36 -28.49
CA PHE A 5 -6.79 24.25 -27.87
C PHE A 5 -5.84 23.04 -27.77
N LEU A 6 -5.26 22.81 -26.60
CA LEU A 6 -4.46 21.62 -26.34
C LEU A 6 -5.37 20.47 -25.88
N LYS A 7 -5.64 19.60 -26.85
CA LYS A 7 -6.32 18.30 -26.76
C LYS A 7 -5.70 17.42 -25.67
N SER A 8 -6.39 17.24 -24.54
CA SER A 8 -6.01 16.27 -23.51
C SER A 8 -6.25 14.85 -24.02
N LYS A 9 -5.18 14.08 -24.17
CA LYS A 9 -5.17 12.69 -24.65
C LYS A 9 -5.79 11.80 -23.56
N ASN A 10 -6.86 11.07 -23.91
CA ASN A 10 -7.52 10.11 -23.03
C ASN A 10 -6.56 8.96 -22.65
N GLU A 11 -6.08 8.97 -21.41
CA GLU A 11 -5.50 7.80 -20.78
C GLU A 11 -6.65 6.84 -20.48
N LYS A 12 -6.65 5.66 -21.12
CA LYS A 12 -7.64 4.60 -20.94
C LYS A 12 -7.67 4.20 -19.46
N GLY A 13 -8.61 4.78 -18.72
CA GLY A 13 -8.99 4.29 -17.40
C GLY A 13 -9.51 2.87 -17.55
N TYR A 14 -8.79 1.92 -16.97
CA TYR A 14 -9.27 0.57 -16.75
C TYR A 14 -10.55 0.67 -15.92
N SER A 15 -11.69 0.42 -16.56
CA SER A 15 -12.98 0.31 -15.90
C SER A 15 -12.93 -0.88 -14.93
N LEU A 16 -12.70 -0.61 -13.64
CA LEU A 16 -12.83 -1.60 -12.58
C LEU A 16 -14.32 -1.88 -12.35
N LYS A 17 -14.87 -2.75 -13.21
CA LYS A 17 -16.22 -3.28 -13.09
C LYS A 17 -16.22 -4.34 -11.97
N GLY A 18 -17.05 -4.10 -10.94
CA GLY A 18 -17.48 -5.12 -9.99
C GLY A 18 -17.25 -4.78 -8.52
N LYS A 19 -18.04 -3.85 -7.97
CA LYS A 19 -18.23 -3.76 -6.52
C LYS A 19 -19.19 -4.87 -6.08
N ALA A 20 -18.66 -6.06 -5.82
CA ALA A 20 -19.36 -6.98 -4.92
C ALA A 20 -19.23 -6.41 -3.51
N SER A 21 -20.33 -5.88 -2.98
CA SER A 21 -20.41 -5.40 -1.60
C SER A 21 -20.48 -6.61 -0.67
N VAL A 22 -19.32 -7.19 -0.35
CA VAL A 22 -19.24 -8.23 0.69
C VAL A 22 -19.06 -7.53 2.04
N HIS A 23 -20.15 -6.99 2.57
CA HIS A 23 -20.14 -6.15 3.78
C HIS A 23 -20.00 -6.94 5.10
N SER A 24 -19.66 -8.23 5.07
CA SER A 24 -19.60 -9.09 6.26
C SER A 24 -18.35 -9.99 6.36
N LEU A 25 -17.23 -9.62 5.73
CA LEU A 25 -15.98 -10.37 5.90
C LEU A 25 -15.08 -9.72 6.94
N ASN A 26 -15.11 -10.24 8.17
CA ASN A 26 -14.06 -9.98 9.16
C ASN A 26 -13.17 -11.23 9.27
N LYS A 27 -11.90 -11.11 8.87
CA LYS A 27 -10.93 -12.21 8.96
C LYS A 27 -9.63 -11.71 9.57
N VAL A 28 -9.30 -12.24 10.74
CA VAL A 28 -7.99 -12.05 11.37
C VAL A 28 -6.97 -12.97 10.70
N LYS A 29 -5.79 -12.43 10.37
CA LYS A 29 -4.64 -13.22 9.90
C LYS A 29 -3.67 -13.38 11.07
N GLN A 30 -3.30 -14.62 11.37
CA GLN A 30 -2.30 -14.96 12.37
C GLN A 30 -1.30 -15.93 11.76
N THR A 31 -0.02 -15.73 12.05
CA THR A 31 1.05 -16.64 11.68
C THR A 31 2.12 -16.68 12.76
N LYS A 32 2.94 -17.74 12.76
CA LYS A 32 4.12 -17.86 13.60
C LYS A 32 5.35 -17.61 12.75
N LEU A 33 6.13 -16.60 13.12
CA LEU A 33 7.39 -16.31 12.45
C LEU A 33 8.56 -16.87 13.25
N THR A 34 9.39 -17.69 12.61
CA THR A 34 10.69 -18.07 13.17
C THR A 34 11.66 -16.90 12.99
N VAL A 35 12.28 -16.45 14.08
CA VAL A 35 13.22 -15.32 14.05
C VAL A 35 14.49 -15.74 13.30
N GLY A 36 14.82 -15.03 12.23
CA GLY A 36 16.04 -15.26 11.46
C GLY A 36 17.18 -14.33 11.86
N SER A 37 18.27 -14.35 11.10
CA SER A 37 19.43 -13.46 11.31
C SER A 37 19.10 -11.97 11.17
N LEU A 38 18.11 -11.63 10.34
CA LEU A 38 17.57 -10.27 10.18
C LEU A 38 16.40 -9.98 11.13
N GLY A 39 16.21 -10.83 12.15
CA GLY A 39 15.04 -10.80 13.02
C GLY A 39 13.76 -11.18 12.28
N LEU A 40 12.66 -10.49 12.59
CA LEU A 40 11.37 -10.69 11.91
C LEU A 40 11.32 -10.04 10.51
N GLY A 41 12.18 -9.07 10.23
CA GLY A 41 12.21 -8.39 8.92
C GLY A 41 10.97 -7.55 8.63
N LEU A 42 10.55 -6.70 9.56
CA LEU A 42 9.37 -5.83 9.45
C LEU A 42 9.78 -4.35 9.46
N ILE A 43 9.15 -3.53 8.62
CA ILE A 43 9.11 -2.06 8.78
C ILE A 43 7.69 -1.70 9.21
N ILE A 44 7.58 -1.08 10.38
CA ILE A 44 6.30 -0.69 10.99
C ILE A 44 6.24 0.82 11.22
N ILE A 45 5.03 1.36 11.15
CA ILE A 45 4.72 2.76 11.46
C ILE A 45 3.61 2.81 12.50
N GLN A 46 3.63 3.83 13.35
CA GLN A 46 2.51 4.09 14.24
C GLN A 46 1.34 4.68 13.42
N ASN A 47 0.18 4.04 13.51
CA ASN A 47 -1.05 4.50 12.89
C ASN A 47 -2.15 4.52 13.95
N GLY A 48 -2.25 5.65 14.65
CA GLY A 48 -3.13 5.80 15.81
C GLY A 48 -2.65 4.96 17.01
N PRO A 49 -3.55 4.23 17.70
CA PRO A 49 -3.20 3.39 18.84
C PRO A 49 -2.55 2.05 18.43
N TYR A 50 -2.36 1.81 17.13
CA TYR A 50 -1.85 0.55 16.60
C TYR A 50 -0.56 0.75 15.78
N LEU A 51 0.13 -0.36 15.57
CA LEU A 51 1.27 -0.45 14.66
C LEU A 51 0.80 -1.04 13.33
N GLN A 52 1.18 -0.41 12.23
CA GLN A 52 0.89 -0.86 10.88
C GLN A 52 2.17 -1.29 10.18
N ILE A 53 2.14 -2.44 9.51
CA ILE A 53 3.23 -2.90 8.66
C ILE A 53 3.23 -2.07 7.37
N SER A 54 4.30 -1.31 7.14
CA SER A 54 4.49 -0.50 5.93
C SER A 54 5.31 -1.23 4.87
N HIS A 55 6.26 -2.07 5.28
CA HIS A 55 7.08 -2.86 4.36
C HIS A 55 7.60 -4.13 5.03
N LEU A 56 7.96 -5.13 4.23
CA LEU A 56 8.65 -6.34 4.67
C LEU A 56 10.07 -6.33 4.12
N ILE A 57 11.06 -6.63 4.95
CA ILE A 57 12.45 -6.69 4.52
C ILE A 57 12.63 -7.95 3.68
N ASN A 58 13.13 -7.79 2.45
CA ASN A 58 13.41 -8.92 1.57
C ASN A 58 14.37 -9.91 2.27
N LYS A 59 14.10 -11.22 2.12
CA LYS A 59 14.79 -12.32 2.83
C LYS A 59 14.59 -12.33 4.36
N GLY A 60 13.77 -11.45 4.92
CA GLY A 60 13.36 -11.47 6.32
C GLY A 60 12.25 -12.50 6.59
N ALA A 61 12.10 -12.94 7.84
CA ALA A 61 11.15 -13.99 8.20
C ALA A 61 9.69 -13.68 7.79
N ALA A 62 9.25 -12.44 7.99
CA ALA A 62 7.90 -12.01 7.63
C ALA A 62 7.67 -11.98 6.12
N ALA A 63 8.70 -11.69 5.31
CA ALA A 63 8.59 -11.71 3.84
C ALA A 63 8.49 -13.13 3.28
N SER A 64 9.20 -14.08 3.91
CA SER A 64 9.20 -15.49 3.50
C SER A 64 7.91 -16.23 3.90
N ASP A 65 7.24 -15.80 4.96
CA ASP A 65 6.01 -16.42 5.46
C ASP A 65 4.80 -16.20 4.52
N GLY A 66 4.70 -15.04 3.87
CA GLY A 66 3.68 -14.73 2.87
C GLY A 66 2.24 -14.54 3.40
N ILE A 67 1.97 -14.84 4.67
CA ILE A 67 0.66 -14.61 5.30
C ILE A 67 0.53 -13.15 5.73
N LEU A 68 1.58 -12.61 6.37
CA LEU A 68 1.69 -11.18 6.68
C LEU A 68 1.93 -10.37 5.41
N GLN A 69 1.21 -9.26 5.27
CA GLN A 69 1.30 -8.37 4.12
C GLN A 69 1.38 -6.93 4.60
N PRO A 70 2.17 -6.07 3.93
CA PRO A 70 2.09 -4.63 4.14
C PRO A 70 0.67 -4.12 3.92
N ALA A 71 0.28 -3.12 4.70
CA ALA A 71 -0.96 -2.40 4.42
C ALA A 71 -0.81 -1.62 3.09
N HIS A 72 -1.89 -1.57 2.30
CA HIS A 72 -1.93 -0.76 1.08
C HIS A 72 -1.78 0.73 1.44
N GLN A 73 -0.57 1.25 1.25
CA GLN A 73 -0.33 2.68 1.41
C GLN A 73 -0.81 3.37 0.15
N ARG A 74 -1.89 4.17 0.27
CA ARG A 74 -2.36 5.02 -0.81
C ARG A 74 -1.24 5.98 -1.15
N GLN A 75 -0.67 5.84 -2.35
CA GLN A 75 0.41 6.70 -2.84
C GLN A 75 -0.14 8.11 -3.00
N ARG A 76 0.03 8.96 -1.96
CA ARG A 76 -0.33 10.38 -2.09
C ARG A 76 0.55 10.93 -3.19
N SER A 77 -0.09 11.43 -4.25
CA SER A 77 0.59 12.22 -5.26
C SER A 77 1.36 13.32 -4.54
N ARG A 78 2.68 13.34 -4.72
CA ARG A 78 3.51 14.45 -4.28
C ARG A 78 3.09 15.67 -5.09
N GLN A 79 2.07 16.40 -4.63
CA GLN A 79 1.89 17.77 -5.08
C GLN A 79 3.05 18.56 -4.46
N ARG A 80 3.81 19.18 -5.37
CA ARG A 80 5.00 19.98 -5.10
C ARG A 80 4.80 20.89 -3.89
N MET A 81 5.76 20.84 -2.98
CA MET A 81 6.04 21.94 -2.06
C MET A 81 6.42 23.15 -2.92
N GLY A 82 5.51 24.13 -3.03
CA GLY A 82 5.93 25.50 -3.32
C GLY A 82 6.57 26.05 -2.06
N LEU A 83 7.89 26.25 -2.08
CA LEU A 83 8.50 27.22 -1.17
C LEU A 83 7.99 28.61 -1.58
N LEU A 84 7.42 29.33 -0.61
CA LEU A 84 7.33 30.79 -0.63
C LEU A 84 8.66 31.37 -0.17
#